data_AF-A0A942C6Q7-F1
#
_entry.id   AF-A0A942C6Q7-F1
#
_cell.length_a   1.000
_cell.length_b   1.000
_cell.length_c   1.000
_cell.angle_alpha   90.00
_cell.angle_beta   90.00
_cell.angle_gamma   90.00
#
_symmetry.space_group_name_H-M   'P 1'
#
loop_
_entity.id
_entity.type
_entity.pdbx_description
1 polymer ?
#
loop_
_entity_poly.entity_id
_entity_poly.type
_entity_poly.pdbx_seq_one_letter_code
_entity_poly.pdbx_strand_id
1 'polypeptide(L)'
;MKITSLSLAILFLFSSAIALQKTFPSFSDLPEHKELPDPLVMLNGKRVTTRAQWNKERRPELKALFQHYMYGYLPPAPKIRVTVGKSYPDFFGGKATMKEVEIDLGKPGAPKINVLIITPNAVKAPVPAILGLNFCGNHTVLNDPRVSLNPNWVPTTQYCPGVVNNRATEASRGKGIDSEWGIADAIARGYAVVAFYNGDLAPDTPDFTRGVFPHFAAANATKETSWGNVAAWAWGFHRVLDYLVTDKAIDKNRIALFGHSRMGKAAMFAAAMDERAALVFPHQAGMGGTSPNRGTVGESVKAINDRFPHWFNDTFPLFSDNPARLPFD
;
A
#
# COMPACT_ATOMS: atom_id res chain seq x y z
N MET A 1 -43.88 45.64 38.18
CA MET A 1 -42.43 45.47 37.94
C MET A 1 -42.25 44.25 37.05
N LYS A 2 -42.12 44.43 35.73
CA LYS A 2 -41.90 43.36 34.76
C LYS A 2 -40.40 43.25 34.53
N ILE A 3 -39.79 42.12 34.89
CA ILE A 3 -38.40 41.82 34.57
C ILE A 3 -38.41 40.93 33.33
N THR A 4 -37.95 41.49 32.21
CA THR A 4 -37.73 40.84 30.92
C THR A 4 -36.55 39.89 31.02
N SER A 5 -36.75 38.60 30.69
CA SER A 5 -35.68 37.61 30.55
C SER A 5 -34.96 37.83 29.22
N LEU A 6 -33.67 38.17 29.29
CA LEU A 6 -32.79 38.35 28.14
C LEU A 6 -32.26 36.97 27.70
N SER A 7 -32.66 36.51 26.51
CA SER A 7 -32.15 35.28 25.89
C SER A 7 -30.70 35.47 25.43
N LEU A 8 -29.78 34.68 25.99
CA LEU A 8 -28.37 34.66 25.59
C LEU A 8 -28.21 33.70 24.40
N ALA A 9 -28.10 34.25 23.19
CA ALA A 9 -27.77 33.49 21.99
C ALA A 9 -26.27 33.14 22.00
N ILE A 10 -25.96 31.86 22.20
CA ILE A 10 -24.59 31.34 22.07
C ILE A 10 -24.27 31.21 20.58
N LEU A 11 -23.46 32.14 20.05
CA LEU A 11 -22.86 32.02 18.72
C LEU A 11 -21.83 30.89 18.76
N PHE A 12 -22.14 29.76 18.11
CA PHE A 12 -21.14 28.76 17.76
C PHE A 12 -20.28 29.32 16.62
N LEU A 13 -19.10 29.84 16.96
CA LEU A 13 -18.04 30.13 15.99
C LEU A 13 -17.52 28.78 15.45
N PHE A 14 -17.98 28.40 14.26
CA PHE A 14 -17.32 27.38 13.46
C PHE A 14 -15.92 27.90 13.08
N SER A 15 -14.90 27.48 13.81
CA SER A 15 -13.51 27.60 13.37
C SER A 15 -13.32 26.62 12.22
N SER A 16 -13.47 27.11 10.99
CA SER A 16 -12.94 26.45 9.80
C SER A 16 -11.41 26.48 9.89
N ALA A 17 -10.83 25.38 10.37
CA ALA A 17 -9.40 25.14 10.24
C ALA A 17 -9.08 25.00 8.75
N ILE A 18 -8.73 26.12 8.11
CA ILE A 18 -8.04 26.09 6.83
C ILE A 18 -6.68 25.45 7.13
N ALA A 19 -6.53 24.17 6.77
CA ALA A 19 -5.25 23.51 6.85
C ALA A 19 -4.29 24.26 5.93
N LEU A 20 -3.35 25.01 6.53
CA LEU A 20 -2.27 25.64 5.79
C LEU A 20 -1.53 24.52 5.06
N GLN A 21 -1.65 24.48 3.73
CA GLN A 21 -0.90 23.54 2.91
C GLN A 21 0.57 23.79 3.22
N LYS A 22 1.26 22.81 3.82
CA LYS A 22 2.71 22.90 3.99
C LYS A 22 3.30 22.97 2.59
N THR A 23 3.69 24.16 2.16
CA THR A 23 4.39 24.35 0.90
C THR A 23 5.81 23.85 1.11
N PHE A 24 6.10 22.68 0.53
CA PHE A 24 7.46 22.18 0.48
C PHE A 24 8.26 22.95 -0.59
N PRO A 25 9.59 23.11 -0.42
CA PRO A 25 10.42 23.79 -1.41
C PRO A 25 10.33 23.14 -2.80
N SER A 26 10.45 23.93 -3.86
CA SER A 26 10.57 23.38 -5.20
C SER A 26 11.91 22.63 -5.37
N PHE A 27 12.04 21.83 -6.42
CA PHE A 27 13.30 21.12 -6.73
C PHE A 27 14.52 22.07 -6.79
N SER A 28 14.37 23.26 -7.37
CA SER A 28 15.46 24.24 -7.49
C SER A 28 15.87 24.84 -6.15
N ASP A 29 14.94 24.94 -5.20
CA ASP A 29 15.16 25.54 -3.88
C ASP A 29 15.72 24.53 -2.85
N LEU A 30 15.70 23.24 -3.17
CA LEU A 30 16.27 22.21 -2.31
C LEU A 30 17.81 22.24 -2.35
N PRO A 31 18.48 22.24 -1.19
CA PRO A 31 19.93 22.10 -1.14
C PRO A 31 20.37 20.71 -1.62
N GLU A 32 21.58 20.64 -2.17
CA GLU A 32 22.19 19.36 -2.54
C GLU A 32 23.01 18.80 -1.36
N HIS A 33 22.74 17.54 -1.00
CA HIS A 33 23.44 16.83 0.05
C HIS A 33 23.95 15.48 -0.46
N LYS A 34 25.28 15.36 -0.57
CA LYS A 34 25.93 14.12 -1.04
C LYS A 34 25.83 12.98 -0.02
N GLU A 35 25.87 13.33 1.26
CA GLU A 35 25.74 12.37 2.36
C GLU A 35 24.27 11.97 2.57
N LEU A 36 24.07 10.84 3.27
CA LEU A 36 22.73 10.44 3.70
C LEU A 36 22.15 11.48 4.69
N PRO A 37 20.89 11.90 4.51
CA PRO A 37 20.25 12.85 5.42
C PRO A 37 20.05 12.22 6.80
N ASP A 38 20.33 12.99 7.86
CA ASP A 38 20.08 12.55 9.23
C ASP A 38 18.56 12.43 9.48
N PRO A 39 18.03 11.22 9.78
CA PRO A 39 16.59 11.04 10.00
C PRO A 39 16.09 11.83 11.22
N LEU A 40 16.97 12.26 12.11
CA LEU A 40 16.68 13.06 13.29
C LEU A 40 16.88 14.57 13.07
N VAL A 41 17.04 15.04 11.83
CA VAL A 41 17.04 16.47 11.50
C VAL A 41 15.87 16.78 10.58
N MET A 42 15.00 17.70 11.00
CA MET A 42 13.83 18.15 10.23
C MET A 42 14.25 19.01 9.02
N LEU A 43 13.34 19.22 8.07
CA LEU A 43 13.63 20.02 6.87
C LEU A 43 14.05 21.47 7.21
N ASN A 44 13.54 22.01 8.31
CA ASN A 44 13.91 23.34 8.82
C ASN A 44 15.22 23.37 9.62
N GLY A 45 15.99 22.27 9.66
CA GLY A 45 17.25 22.15 10.40
C GLY A 45 17.12 21.81 11.88
N LYS A 46 15.90 21.77 12.45
CA LYS A 46 15.69 21.43 13.86
C LYS A 46 16.02 19.95 14.12
N ARG A 47 16.89 19.69 15.09
CA ARG A 47 17.18 18.32 15.56
C ARG A 47 16.06 17.78 16.45
N VAL A 48 15.70 16.53 16.20
CA VAL A 48 14.78 15.71 16.99
C VAL A 48 15.57 15.02 18.11
N THR A 49 15.16 15.24 19.36
CA THR A 49 15.86 14.74 20.55
C THR A 49 14.98 13.87 21.45
N THR A 50 13.67 13.82 21.19
CA THR A 50 12.73 13.03 22.00
C THR A 50 11.80 12.19 21.12
N ARG A 51 11.29 11.10 21.70
CA ARG A 51 10.23 10.26 21.08
C ARG A 51 8.97 11.07 20.77
N ALA A 52 8.62 12.04 21.62
CA ALA A 52 7.46 12.89 21.41
C ALA A 52 7.63 13.77 20.16
N GLN A 53 8.81 14.38 19.97
CA GLN A 53 9.13 15.14 18.76
C GLN A 53 9.14 14.24 17.52
N TRP A 54 9.69 13.02 17.63
CA TRP A 54 9.64 12.05 16.54
C TRP A 54 8.19 11.75 16.14
N ASN A 55 7.34 11.37 17.09
CA ASN A 55 5.97 10.96 16.81
C ASN A 55 5.07 12.12 16.33
N LYS A 56 5.23 13.31 16.90
CA LYS A 56 4.34 14.46 16.65
C LYS A 56 4.82 15.39 15.52
N GLU A 57 6.12 15.41 15.24
CA GLU A 57 6.72 16.37 14.29
C GLU A 57 7.43 15.65 13.13
N ARG A 58 8.49 14.88 13.40
CA ARG A 58 9.36 14.33 12.34
C ARG A 58 8.73 13.21 11.54
N ARG A 59 8.04 12.26 12.18
CA ARG A 59 7.34 11.17 11.48
C ARG A 59 6.26 11.73 10.54
N PRO A 60 5.35 12.64 10.96
CA PRO A 60 4.42 13.30 10.04
C PRO A 60 5.10 14.09 8.92
N GLU A 61 6.22 14.77 9.21
CA GLU A 61 7.01 15.47 8.20
C GLU A 61 7.56 14.51 7.14
N LEU A 62 8.22 13.41 7.54
CA LEU A 62 8.72 12.40 6.62
C LEU A 62 7.61 11.79 5.76
N LYS A 63 6.45 11.45 6.36
CA LYS A 63 5.29 10.95 5.61
C LYS A 63 4.83 11.95 4.54
N ALA A 64 4.83 13.23 4.86
CA ALA A 64 4.45 14.28 3.93
C ALA A 64 5.53 14.51 2.84
N LEU A 65 6.81 14.44 3.17
CA LEU A 65 7.92 14.53 2.19
C LEU A 65 7.88 13.38 1.18
N PHE A 66 7.72 12.14 1.65
CA PHE A 66 7.63 10.97 0.78
C PHE A 66 6.39 10.98 -0.12
N GLN A 67 5.24 11.47 0.38
CA GLN A 67 4.06 11.68 -0.48
C GLN A 67 4.29 12.81 -1.47
N HIS A 68 4.91 13.92 -1.07
CA HIS A 68 5.07 15.08 -1.94
C HIS A 68 6.10 14.86 -3.05
N TYR A 69 7.28 14.32 -2.73
CA TYR A 69 8.39 14.24 -3.69
C TYR A 69 8.54 12.88 -4.38
N MET A 70 7.81 11.84 -3.95
CA MET A 70 8.07 10.48 -4.41
C MET A 70 6.82 9.66 -4.72
N TYR A 71 6.08 9.21 -3.71
CA TYR A 71 5.00 8.24 -3.94
C TYR A 71 3.67 8.88 -4.35
N GLY A 72 3.48 10.16 -4.04
CA GLY A 72 2.23 10.89 -4.21
C GLY A 72 1.25 10.72 -3.05
N TYR A 73 0.29 11.63 -2.94
CA TYR A 73 -0.66 11.67 -1.82
C TYR A 73 -1.73 10.60 -1.94
N LEU A 74 -1.92 9.84 -0.86
CA LEU A 74 -2.95 8.81 -0.77
C LEU A 74 -4.36 9.43 -0.65
N PRO A 75 -5.37 8.93 -1.39
CA PRO A 75 -6.76 9.30 -1.18
C PRO A 75 -7.25 8.88 0.22
N PRO A 76 -8.28 9.53 0.77
CA PRO A 76 -8.90 9.09 2.00
C PRO A 76 -9.46 7.67 1.88
N ALA A 77 -9.59 6.97 3.02
CA ALA A 77 -10.24 5.67 3.07
C ALA A 77 -11.71 5.78 2.57
N PRO A 78 -12.15 4.94 1.64
CA PRO A 78 -13.52 4.93 1.17
C PRO A 78 -14.40 4.13 2.14
N LYS A 79 -15.72 4.27 2.01
CA LYS A 79 -16.65 3.33 2.66
C LYS A 79 -16.62 2.02 1.90
N ILE A 80 -16.01 0.99 2.49
CA ILE A 80 -15.95 -0.35 1.88
C ILE A 80 -17.19 -1.18 2.19
N ARG A 81 -17.53 -2.11 1.28
CA ARG A 81 -18.44 -3.23 1.56
C ARG A 81 -17.67 -4.53 1.35
N VAL A 82 -17.88 -5.48 2.24
CA VAL A 82 -17.16 -6.75 2.21
C VAL A 82 -18.14 -7.89 1.98
N THR A 83 -17.85 -8.72 0.99
CA THR A 83 -18.58 -9.96 0.72
C THR A 83 -17.64 -11.13 1.01
N VAL A 84 -17.99 -11.94 2.01
CA VAL A 84 -17.28 -13.20 2.26
C VAL A 84 -17.80 -14.23 1.25
N GLY A 85 -16.90 -14.72 0.41
CA GLY A 85 -17.19 -15.70 -0.63
C GLY A 85 -17.09 -17.13 -0.10
N LYS A 86 -16.62 -18.03 -0.98
CA LYS A 86 -16.48 -19.45 -0.66
C LYS A 86 -15.45 -19.67 0.44
N SER A 87 -15.71 -20.65 1.31
CA SER A 87 -14.84 -21.07 2.40
C SER A 87 -14.67 -22.58 2.37
N TYR A 88 -13.42 -23.03 2.51
CA TYR A 88 -12.97 -24.41 2.36
C TYR A 88 -12.21 -24.84 3.61
N PRO A 89 -12.90 -25.37 4.64
CA PRO A 89 -12.29 -25.75 5.91
C PRO A 89 -11.43 -27.01 5.82
N ASP A 90 -11.52 -27.75 4.70
CA ASP A 90 -10.78 -28.97 4.40
C ASP A 90 -9.40 -28.69 3.77
N PHE A 91 -8.99 -27.43 3.62
CA PHE A 91 -7.74 -27.06 2.97
C PHE A 91 -6.51 -27.67 3.68
N PHE A 92 -5.53 -28.14 2.89
CA PHE A 92 -4.40 -28.95 3.34
C PHE A 92 -4.79 -30.15 4.23
N GLY A 93 -5.81 -30.90 3.83
CA GLY A 93 -6.29 -32.06 4.57
C GLY A 93 -6.90 -31.68 5.92
N GLY A 94 -7.60 -30.54 5.97
CA GLY A 94 -8.23 -30.01 7.18
C GLY A 94 -7.28 -29.28 8.13
N LYS A 95 -6.01 -29.05 7.76
CA LYS A 95 -5.06 -28.26 8.57
C LYS A 95 -5.35 -26.76 8.54
N ALA A 96 -6.04 -26.28 7.49
CA ALA A 96 -6.37 -24.87 7.32
C ALA A 96 -7.75 -24.67 6.70
N THR A 97 -8.28 -23.46 6.87
CA THR A 97 -9.44 -22.95 6.15
C THR A 97 -8.96 -21.94 5.11
N MET A 98 -9.28 -22.18 3.83
CA MET A 98 -9.08 -21.21 2.75
C MET A 98 -10.40 -20.48 2.48
N LYS A 99 -10.39 -19.16 2.43
CA LYS A 99 -11.57 -18.34 2.08
C LYS A 99 -11.22 -17.24 1.08
N GLU A 100 -12.19 -16.90 0.26
CA GLU A 100 -12.13 -15.73 -0.62
C GLU A 100 -13.01 -14.60 -0.06
N VAL A 101 -12.51 -13.37 -0.11
CA VAL A 101 -13.22 -12.17 0.33
C VAL A 101 -13.13 -11.13 -0.77
N GLU A 102 -14.25 -10.53 -1.12
CA GLU A 102 -14.33 -9.43 -2.09
C GLU A 102 -14.56 -8.13 -1.34
N ILE A 103 -13.69 -7.13 -1.57
CA ILE A 103 -13.82 -5.78 -1.02
C ILE A 103 -14.25 -4.83 -2.15
N ASP A 104 -15.48 -4.33 -2.05
CA ASP A 104 -16.03 -3.27 -2.88
C ASP A 104 -15.65 -1.91 -2.28
N LEU A 105 -15.01 -1.06 -3.08
CA LEU A 105 -14.49 0.25 -2.68
C LEU A 105 -15.56 1.36 -2.61
N GLY A 106 -16.84 1.01 -2.78
CA GLY A 106 -17.97 1.90 -2.52
C GLY A 106 -18.27 2.92 -3.61
N LYS A 107 -17.49 2.93 -4.71
CA LYS A 107 -17.72 3.79 -5.88
C LYS A 107 -18.18 2.96 -7.07
N PRO A 108 -19.31 3.32 -7.73
CA PRO A 108 -19.73 2.65 -8.95
C PRO A 108 -18.62 2.61 -10.01
N GLY A 109 -18.43 1.45 -10.62
CA GLY A 109 -17.40 1.22 -11.65
C GLY A 109 -15.97 1.06 -11.13
N ALA A 110 -15.69 1.36 -9.85
CA ALA A 110 -14.37 1.12 -9.28
C ALA A 110 -14.09 -0.40 -9.23
N PRO A 111 -12.82 -0.82 -9.39
CA PRO A 111 -12.47 -2.22 -9.26
C PRO A 111 -12.71 -2.70 -7.82
N LYS A 112 -12.86 -4.01 -7.68
CA LYS A 112 -12.95 -4.67 -6.39
C LYS A 112 -11.63 -5.37 -6.08
N ILE A 113 -11.30 -5.48 -4.80
CA ILE A 113 -10.11 -6.20 -4.35
C ILE A 113 -10.53 -7.62 -3.96
N ASN A 114 -9.97 -8.61 -4.63
CA ASN A 114 -10.17 -10.02 -4.28
C ASN A 114 -9.05 -10.47 -3.35
N VAL A 115 -9.41 -10.92 -2.17
CA VAL A 115 -8.49 -11.30 -1.10
C VAL A 115 -8.64 -12.80 -0.84
N LEU A 116 -7.51 -13.52 -0.91
CA LEU A 116 -7.40 -14.90 -0.50
C LEU A 116 -6.86 -14.94 0.93
N ILE A 117 -7.55 -15.64 1.84
CA ILE A 117 -7.14 -15.77 3.24
C ILE A 117 -7.07 -17.25 3.59
N ILE A 118 -5.93 -17.68 4.13
CA ILE A 118 -5.71 -19.05 4.57
C ILE A 118 -5.33 -19.01 6.04
N THR A 119 -6.13 -19.65 6.89
CA THR A 119 -6.01 -19.60 8.36
C THR A 119 -5.82 -21.02 8.91
N PRO A 120 -4.89 -21.26 9.85
CA PRO A 120 -4.71 -22.58 10.46
C PRO A 120 -5.91 -22.98 11.32
N ASN A 121 -6.42 -24.21 11.16
CA ASN A 121 -7.56 -24.73 11.91
C ASN A 121 -7.22 -25.16 13.34
N ALA A 122 -5.96 -25.52 13.59
CA ALA A 122 -5.51 -26.02 14.89
C ALA A 122 -5.53 -24.97 16.01
N VAL A 123 -5.66 -23.68 15.67
CA VAL A 123 -5.59 -22.57 16.63
C VAL A 123 -7.01 -22.07 16.94
N LYS A 124 -7.36 -22.06 18.23
CA LYS A 124 -8.69 -21.63 18.71
C LYS A 124 -8.80 -20.12 19.01
N ALA A 125 -7.67 -19.41 18.96
CA ALA A 125 -7.57 -17.97 19.17
C ALA A 125 -7.32 -17.24 17.84
N PRO A 126 -7.60 -15.94 17.74
CA PRO A 126 -7.22 -15.15 16.57
C PRO A 126 -5.71 -15.27 16.30
N VAL A 127 -5.35 -15.47 15.04
CA VAL A 127 -3.97 -15.76 14.64
C VAL A 127 -3.26 -14.53 14.06
N PRO A 128 -1.93 -14.42 14.22
CA PRO A 128 -1.17 -13.41 13.49
C PRO A 128 -1.29 -13.66 11.98
N ALA A 129 -1.23 -12.60 11.17
CA ALA A 129 -1.39 -12.68 9.72
C ALA A 129 -0.19 -12.10 8.97
N ILE A 130 0.17 -12.73 7.85
CA ILE A 130 1.11 -12.20 6.87
C ILE A 130 0.30 -11.77 5.65
N LEU A 131 0.19 -10.46 5.43
CA LEU A 131 -0.54 -9.84 4.33
C LEU A 131 0.43 -9.44 3.22
N GLY A 132 0.20 -9.88 1.99
CA GLY A 132 1.05 -9.54 0.86
C GLY A 132 0.33 -9.38 -0.48
N LEU A 133 1.00 -8.70 -1.41
CA LEU A 133 0.58 -8.56 -2.80
C LEU A 133 1.24 -9.61 -3.70
N ASN A 134 0.47 -10.18 -4.62
CA ASN A 134 0.98 -11.01 -5.72
C ASN A 134 0.97 -10.26 -7.07
N PHE A 135 1.73 -10.79 -8.02
CA PHE A 135 1.97 -10.16 -9.34
C PHE A 135 0.97 -10.54 -10.43
N CYS A 136 0.26 -11.65 -10.28
CA CYS A 136 -0.44 -12.30 -11.41
C CYS A 136 -1.89 -12.73 -11.10
N GLY A 137 -2.40 -12.42 -9.90
CA GLY A 137 -3.72 -12.86 -9.44
C GLY A 137 -3.63 -13.98 -8.39
N ASN A 138 -4.60 -14.03 -7.47
CA ASN A 138 -4.58 -14.99 -6.35
C ASN A 138 -4.51 -16.46 -6.81
N HIS A 139 -5.12 -16.82 -7.93
CA HIS A 139 -5.01 -18.17 -8.51
C HIS A 139 -3.57 -18.61 -8.83
N THR A 140 -2.61 -17.68 -8.91
CA THR A 140 -1.21 -17.97 -9.20
C THR A 140 -0.37 -18.29 -7.96
N VAL A 141 -0.89 -18.00 -6.75
CA VAL A 141 -0.16 -18.23 -5.48
C VAL A 141 -0.27 -19.67 -4.97
N LEU A 142 -1.21 -20.45 -5.51
CA LEU A 142 -1.32 -21.88 -5.28
C LEU A 142 -1.97 -22.59 -6.47
N ASN A 143 -1.60 -23.84 -6.70
CA ASN A 143 -2.23 -24.69 -7.70
C ASN A 143 -3.48 -25.37 -7.12
N ASP A 144 -4.55 -24.61 -6.88
CA ASP A 144 -5.84 -25.13 -6.42
C ASP A 144 -6.99 -24.59 -7.31
N PRO A 145 -7.81 -25.48 -7.92
CA PRO A 145 -8.89 -25.07 -8.82
C PRO A 145 -10.03 -24.33 -8.09
N ARG A 146 -10.08 -24.38 -6.77
CA ARG A 146 -11.11 -23.69 -5.96
C ARG A 146 -10.88 -22.19 -5.86
N VAL A 147 -9.66 -21.71 -6.08
CA VAL A 147 -9.36 -20.28 -6.11
C VAL A 147 -9.95 -19.67 -7.37
N SER A 148 -10.65 -18.55 -7.27
CA SER A 148 -11.28 -17.93 -8.43
C SER A 148 -10.22 -17.38 -9.39
N LEU A 149 -10.42 -17.57 -10.70
CA LEU A 149 -9.61 -16.88 -11.71
C LEU A 149 -9.92 -15.38 -11.62
N ASN A 150 -8.88 -14.56 -11.62
CA ASN A 150 -9.06 -13.12 -11.48
C ASN A 150 -9.70 -12.55 -12.77
N PRO A 151 -10.80 -11.77 -12.67
CA PRO A 151 -11.50 -11.24 -13.84
C PRO A 151 -10.81 -10.01 -14.46
N ASN A 152 -9.90 -9.37 -13.72
CA ASN A 152 -9.22 -8.15 -14.15
C ASN A 152 -8.10 -8.45 -15.15
N TRP A 153 -7.44 -7.38 -15.60
CA TRP A 153 -6.31 -7.48 -16.51
C TRP A 153 -5.13 -8.14 -15.77
N VAL A 154 -4.51 -9.13 -16.41
CA VAL A 154 -3.28 -9.80 -15.93
C VAL A 154 -2.20 -9.65 -17.00
N PRO A 155 -0.93 -9.39 -16.66
CA PRO A 155 0.10 -9.23 -17.70
C PRO A 155 0.38 -10.55 -18.43
N THR A 156 0.26 -10.57 -19.76
CA THR A 156 0.73 -11.67 -20.61
C THR A 156 2.25 -11.59 -20.76
N THR A 157 2.98 -12.17 -19.82
CA THR A 157 4.46 -12.12 -19.79
C THR A 157 5.02 -13.45 -19.31
N GLN A 158 6.33 -13.67 -19.49
CA GLN A 158 7.04 -14.82 -18.92
C GLN A 158 6.93 -14.92 -17.39
N TYR A 159 6.59 -13.81 -16.70
CA TYR A 159 6.44 -13.77 -15.24
C TYR A 159 5.05 -14.19 -14.75
N CYS A 160 4.06 -14.24 -15.65
CA CYS A 160 2.74 -14.81 -15.41
C CYS A 160 2.41 -15.87 -16.48
N PRO A 161 3.11 -17.02 -16.49
CA PRO A 161 2.88 -18.12 -17.42
C PRO A 161 1.43 -18.58 -17.41
N GLY A 162 0.92 -18.96 -18.59
CA GLY A 162 -0.46 -19.45 -18.77
C GLY A 162 -1.52 -18.35 -18.90
N VAL A 163 -1.18 -17.08 -18.69
CA VAL A 163 -2.06 -15.95 -19.00
C VAL A 163 -2.15 -15.77 -20.51
N VAL A 164 -3.36 -15.58 -21.04
CA VAL A 164 -3.61 -15.41 -22.49
C VAL A 164 -4.45 -14.17 -22.70
N ASN A 165 -4.06 -13.30 -23.65
CA ASN A 165 -4.78 -12.06 -23.98
C ASN A 165 -5.12 -11.21 -22.74
N ASN A 166 -4.17 -11.15 -21.80
CA ASN A 166 -4.26 -10.47 -20.52
C ASN A 166 -5.38 -10.96 -19.59
N ARG A 167 -5.78 -12.24 -19.75
CA ARG A 167 -6.76 -12.90 -18.91
C ARG A 167 -6.15 -14.13 -18.25
N ALA A 168 -6.45 -14.28 -16.95
CA ALA A 168 -6.14 -15.48 -16.19
C ALA A 168 -6.76 -16.71 -16.86
N THR A 169 -6.06 -17.84 -16.82
CA THR A 169 -6.58 -19.11 -17.32
C THR A 169 -6.32 -20.20 -16.29
N GLU A 170 -6.95 -21.36 -16.47
CA GLU A 170 -6.61 -22.56 -15.68
C GLU A 170 -5.12 -22.91 -15.77
N ALA A 171 -4.48 -22.62 -16.91
CA ALA A 171 -3.07 -22.92 -17.12
C ALA A 171 -2.12 -22.01 -16.31
N SER A 172 -2.58 -20.87 -15.76
CA SER A 172 -1.78 -19.97 -14.92
C SER A 172 -1.82 -20.31 -13.42
N ARG A 173 -2.60 -21.30 -13.01
CA ARG A 173 -2.70 -21.69 -11.59
C ARG A 173 -1.36 -22.11 -11.00
N GLY A 174 -1.02 -21.57 -9.84
CA GLY A 174 0.24 -21.87 -9.14
C GLY A 174 1.52 -21.53 -9.92
N LYS A 175 1.48 -20.64 -10.93
CA LYS A 175 2.63 -20.35 -11.80
C LYS A 175 3.15 -18.91 -11.73
N GLY A 176 2.73 -18.11 -10.76
CA GLY A 176 3.30 -16.77 -10.60
C GLY A 176 4.82 -16.85 -10.43
N ILE A 177 5.56 -15.82 -10.88
CA ILE A 177 7.00 -15.69 -10.57
C ILE A 177 7.27 -15.78 -9.06
N ASP A 178 6.28 -15.42 -8.26
CA ASP A 178 6.26 -15.44 -6.81
C ASP A 178 5.48 -16.63 -6.23
N SER A 179 5.21 -17.70 -7.00
CA SER A 179 4.33 -18.81 -6.59
C SER A 179 4.73 -19.54 -5.30
N GLU A 180 5.98 -19.44 -4.87
CA GLU A 180 6.49 -20.00 -3.61
C GLU A 180 6.18 -19.10 -2.40
N TRP A 181 4.91 -19.01 -2.02
CA TRP A 181 4.43 -18.18 -0.90
C TRP A 181 4.68 -18.77 0.50
N GLY A 182 5.27 -19.97 0.61
CA GLY A 182 5.53 -20.62 1.90
C GLY A 182 4.27 -20.88 2.75
N ILE A 183 3.10 -21.04 2.10
CA ILE A 183 1.80 -21.12 2.77
C ILE A 183 1.76 -22.28 3.77
N ALA A 184 2.25 -23.47 3.37
CA ALA A 184 2.27 -24.64 4.23
C ALA A 184 3.08 -24.40 5.52
N ASP A 185 4.26 -23.77 5.40
CA ASP A 185 5.12 -23.45 6.54
C ASP A 185 4.51 -22.39 7.45
N ALA A 186 3.91 -21.34 6.88
CA ALA A 186 3.22 -20.31 7.64
C ALA A 186 2.08 -20.90 8.48
N ILE A 187 1.25 -21.74 7.86
CA ILE A 187 0.15 -22.45 8.53
C ILE A 187 0.67 -23.38 9.62
N ALA A 188 1.73 -24.16 9.35
CA ALA A 188 2.34 -25.04 10.34
C ALA A 188 2.89 -24.28 11.56
N ARG A 189 3.36 -23.03 11.37
CA ARG A 189 3.82 -22.14 12.45
C ARG A 189 2.72 -21.29 13.07
N GLY A 190 1.45 -21.45 12.67
CA GLY A 190 0.31 -20.76 13.28
C GLY A 190 0.04 -19.35 12.75
N TYR A 191 0.54 -19.00 11.56
CA TYR A 191 0.26 -17.72 10.90
C TYR A 191 -0.80 -17.89 9.81
N ALA A 192 -1.74 -16.95 9.73
CA ALA A 192 -2.56 -16.81 8.53
C ALA A 192 -1.75 -16.20 7.38
N VAL A 193 -2.05 -16.60 6.15
CA VAL A 193 -1.54 -15.97 4.93
C VAL A 193 -2.68 -15.26 4.23
N VAL A 194 -2.47 -13.99 3.90
CA VAL A 194 -3.43 -13.15 3.19
C VAL A 194 -2.79 -12.63 1.91
N ALA A 195 -3.35 -12.98 0.76
CA ALA A 195 -2.86 -12.55 -0.54
C ALA A 195 -3.92 -11.76 -1.30
N PHE A 196 -3.50 -10.72 -2.00
CA PHE A 196 -4.34 -9.98 -2.95
C PHE A 196 -3.51 -9.51 -4.14
N TYR A 197 -4.18 -9.20 -5.26
CA TYR A 197 -3.51 -8.91 -6.53
C TYR A 197 -3.30 -7.41 -6.74
N ASN A 198 -2.10 -6.99 -7.14
CA ASN A 198 -1.81 -5.57 -7.37
C ASN A 198 -2.64 -4.97 -8.52
N GLY A 199 -2.95 -5.76 -9.56
CA GLY A 199 -3.76 -5.33 -10.70
C GLY A 199 -5.25 -5.16 -10.40
N ASP A 200 -5.75 -5.62 -9.24
CA ASP A 200 -7.08 -5.24 -8.75
C ASP A 200 -7.12 -3.74 -8.37
N LEU A 201 -5.96 -3.14 -8.08
CA LEU A 201 -5.83 -1.74 -7.70
C LEU A 201 -5.39 -0.92 -8.90
N ALA A 202 -4.23 -1.26 -9.45
CA ALA A 202 -3.62 -0.57 -10.57
C ALA A 202 -2.83 -1.60 -11.40
N PRO A 203 -3.26 -1.90 -12.64
CA PRO A 203 -2.45 -2.66 -13.58
C PRO A 203 -1.05 -2.05 -13.68
N ASP A 204 -0.02 -2.89 -13.73
CA ASP A 204 1.37 -2.44 -13.78
C ASP A 204 1.76 -1.94 -15.17
N THR A 205 1.13 -0.84 -15.56
CA THR A 205 1.20 -0.19 -16.87
C THR A 205 1.02 1.32 -16.67
N PRO A 206 1.53 2.18 -17.58
CA PRO A 206 1.37 3.63 -17.49
C PRO A 206 -0.03 4.15 -17.89
N ASP A 207 -1.07 3.32 -17.78
CA ASP A 207 -2.44 3.66 -18.13
C ASP A 207 -3.26 4.00 -16.87
N PHE A 208 -3.28 5.29 -16.53
CA PHE A 208 -4.06 5.83 -15.40
C PHE A 208 -5.58 5.91 -15.67
N THR A 209 -6.06 5.47 -16.85
CA THR A 209 -7.51 5.37 -17.12
C THR A 209 -8.12 4.09 -16.54
N ARG A 210 -7.30 3.20 -15.96
CA ARG A 210 -7.70 1.92 -15.37
C ARG A 210 -7.52 1.90 -13.86
N GLY A 211 -8.07 0.86 -13.24
CA GLY A 211 -7.89 0.61 -11.81
C GLY A 211 -8.57 1.67 -10.96
N VAL A 212 -7.94 2.07 -9.86
CA VAL A 212 -8.50 2.99 -8.87
C VAL A 212 -8.40 4.47 -9.26
N PHE A 213 -7.50 4.84 -10.16
CA PHE A 213 -7.20 6.24 -10.46
C PHE A 213 -8.39 7.08 -10.96
N PRO A 214 -9.27 6.58 -11.86
CA PRO A 214 -10.45 7.35 -12.30
C PRO A 214 -11.47 7.60 -11.19
N HIS A 215 -11.39 6.84 -10.09
CA HIS A 215 -12.38 6.83 -9.04
C HIS A 215 -11.91 7.54 -7.78
N PHE A 216 -10.60 7.62 -7.52
CA PHE A 216 -10.07 8.14 -6.26
C PHE A 216 -8.95 9.15 -6.47
N ALA A 217 -9.04 10.26 -5.76
CA ALA A 217 -8.03 11.31 -5.73
C ALA A 217 -7.86 11.82 -4.29
N ALA A 218 -6.66 12.27 -3.95
CA ALA A 218 -6.39 12.95 -2.68
C ALA A 218 -6.79 14.42 -2.79
N ALA A 219 -7.57 14.92 -1.82
CA ALA A 219 -8.08 16.29 -1.84
C ALA A 219 -6.97 17.36 -1.86
N ASN A 220 -5.79 17.04 -1.31
CA ASN A 220 -4.66 17.96 -1.20
C ASN A 220 -3.57 17.72 -2.27
N ALA A 221 -3.81 16.84 -3.24
CA ALA A 221 -2.86 16.58 -4.32
C ALA A 221 -3.02 17.61 -5.45
N THR A 222 -1.89 18.09 -5.95
CA THR A 222 -1.81 18.68 -7.29
C THR A 222 -1.70 17.56 -8.34
N LYS A 223 -1.68 17.92 -9.62
CA LYS A 223 -1.38 16.95 -10.67
C LYS A 223 -0.02 16.28 -10.43
N GLU A 224 0.99 17.08 -10.12
CA GLU A 224 2.38 16.64 -9.98
C GLU A 224 2.63 15.76 -8.74
N THR A 225 1.78 15.93 -7.73
CA THR A 225 1.88 15.23 -6.45
C THR A 225 0.81 14.15 -6.29
N SER A 226 0.07 13.87 -7.36
CA SER A 226 -0.86 12.75 -7.41
C SER A 226 -0.11 11.42 -7.30
N TRP A 227 -0.71 10.48 -6.59
CA TRP A 227 -0.19 9.12 -6.40
C TRP A 227 0.07 8.34 -7.69
N GLY A 228 1.17 7.60 -7.68
CA GLY A 228 1.50 6.58 -8.69
C GLY A 228 1.07 5.17 -8.28
N ASN A 229 1.44 4.17 -9.08
CA ASN A 229 1.08 2.77 -8.86
C ASN A 229 1.56 2.23 -7.51
N VAL A 230 2.77 2.58 -7.05
CA VAL A 230 3.28 2.07 -5.77
C VAL A 230 2.42 2.55 -4.60
N ALA A 231 1.97 3.82 -4.65
CA ALA A 231 1.04 4.36 -3.68
C ALA A 231 -0.36 3.75 -3.80
N ALA A 232 -0.86 3.48 -5.02
CA ALA A 232 -2.14 2.79 -5.22
C ALA A 232 -2.13 1.36 -4.66
N TRP A 233 -1.03 0.63 -4.84
CA TRP A 233 -0.82 -0.70 -4.25
C TRP A 233 -0.72 -0.64 -2.72
N ALA A 234 0.00 0.35 -2.18
CA ALA A 234 0.07 0.60 -0.74
C ALA A 234 -1.29 0.94 -0.13
N TRP A 235 -2.10 1.74 -0.83
CA TRP A 235 -3.47 2.03 -0.45
C TRP A 235 -4.33 0.76 -0.43
N GLY A 236 -4.11 -0.17 -1.36
CA GLY A 236 -4.74 -1.49 -1.36
C GLY A 236 -4.48 -2.27 -0.07
N PHE A 237 -3.24 -2.27 0.45
CA PHE A 237 -2.93 -2.87 1.75
C PHE A 237 -3.80 -2.27 2.87
N HIS A 238 -3.98 -0.95 2.90
CA HIS A 238 -4.82 -0.31 3.90
C HIS A 238 -6.29 -0.73 3.78
N ARG A 239 -6.80 -0.94 2.56
CA ARG A 239 -8.19 -1.43 2.35
C ARG A 239 -8.36 -2.87 2.84
N VAL A 240 -7.35 -3.72 2.63
CA VAL A 240 -7.38 -5.08 3.18
C VAL A 240 -7.25 -5.05 4.71
N LEU A 241 -6.41 -4.19 5.27
CA LEU A 241 -6.33 -3.96 6.72
C LEU A 241 -7.67 -3.48 7.30
N ASP A 242 -8.40 -2.60 6.62
CA ASP A 242 -9.73 -2.14 7.03
C ASP A 242 -10.69 -3.32 7.28
N TYR A 243 -10.59 -4.39 6.49
CA TYR A 243 -11.32 -5.65 6.72
C TYR A 243 -10.66 -6.53 7.80
N LEU A 244 -9.37 -6.82 7.70
CA LEU A 244 -8.70 -7.79 8.57
C LEU A 244 -8.81 -7.45 10.06
N VAL A 245 -8.82 -6.16 10.43
CA VAL A 245 -8.98 -5.75 11.83
C VAL A 245 -10.38 -6.00 12.40
N THR A 246 -11.34 -6.36 11.55
CA THR A 246 -12.71 -6.75 11.93
C THR A 246 -12.94 -8.26 11.89
N ASP A 247 -12.02 -9.01 11.28
CA ASP A 247 -12.11 -10.46 11.14
C ASP A 247 -11.73 -11.15 12.44
N LYS A 248 -12.70 -11.87 13.03
CA LYS A 248 -12.52 -12.55 14.33
C LYS A 248 -11.49 -13.68 14.30
N ALA A 249 -11.11 -14.18 13.12
CA ALA A 249 -10.06 -15.18 13.00
C ALA A 249 -8.65 -14.58 13.04
N ILE A 250 -8.52 -13.26 12.89
CA ILE A 250 -7.23 -12.57 12.77
C ILE A 250 -6.96 -11.74 14.01
N ASP A 251 -5.74 -11.84 14.54
CA ASP A 251 -5.27 -10.96 15.59
C ASP A 251 -4.91 -9.59 14.97
N LYS A 252 -5.80 -8.62 15.16
CA LYS A 252 -5.65 -7.26 14.62
C LYS A 252 -4.38 -6.52 15.06
N ASN A 253 -3.71 -6.97 16.12
CA ASN A 253 -2.47 -6.36 16.61
C ASN A 253 -1.21 -7.07 16.08
N ARG A 254 -1.35 -8.17 15.34
CA ARG A 254 -0.23 -8.97 14.83
C ARG A 254 -0.38 -9.24 13.33
N ILE A 255 -0.46 -8.17 12.55
CA ILE A 255 -0.49 -8.23 11.08
C ILE A 255 0.85 -7.73 10.54
N ALA A 256 1.59 -8.60 9.86
CA ALA A 256 2.80 -8.26 9.14
C ALA A 256 2.49 -8.00 7.66
N LEU A 257 3.08 -6.95 7.08
CA LEU A 257 3.03 -6.71 5.64
C LEU A 257 4.24 -7.31 4.95
N PHE A 258 4.04 -7.98 3.82
CA PHE A 258 5.08 -8.57 3.00
C PHE A 258 4.94 -8.11 1.55
N GLY A 259 6.06 -7.92 0.87
CA GLY A 259 6.06 -7.75 -0.57
C GLY A 259 7.45 -7.97 -1.15
N HIS A 260 7.50 -8.56 -2.34
CA HIS A 260 8.73 -8.77 -3.09
C HIS A 260 8.93 -7.69 -4.16
N SER A 261 10.16 -7.20 -4.35
CA SER A 261 10.50 -6.26 -5.42
C SER A 261 9.61 -5.00 -5.38
N ARG A 262 8.91 -4.65 -6.46
CA ARG A 262 7.98 -3.52 -6.51
C ARG A 262 6.82 -3.62 -5.51
N MET A 263 6.39 -4.84 -5.14
CA MET A 263 5.43 -5.05 -4.06
C MET A 263 6.04 -4.78 -2.69
N GLY A 264 7.34 -4.98 -2.55
CA GLY A 264 8.10 -4.60 -1.33
C GLY A 264 8.14 -3.09 -1.12
N LYS A 265 8.26 -2.30 -2.20
CA LYS A 265 8.13 -0.83 -2.15
C LYS A 265 6.75 -0.44 -1.60
N ALA A 266 5.70 -1.06 -2.13
CA ALA A 266 4.32 -0.81 -1.71
C ALA A 266 4.06 -1.23 -0.25
N ALA A 267 4.52 -2.41 0.17
CA ALA A 267 4.36 -2.89 1.54
C ALA A 267 5.10 -1.98 2.55
N MET A 268 6.31 -1.55 2.23
CA MET A 268 7.08 -0.60 3.04
C MET A 268 6.35 0.73 3.19
N PHE A 269 5.90 1.31 2.07
CA PHE A 269 5.18 2.58 2.09
C PHE A 269 3.84 2.46 2.81
N ALA A 270 3.11 1.35 2.64
CA ALA A 270 1.88 1.07 3.35
C ALA A 270 2.09 1.05 4.87
N ALA A 271 3.09 0.30 5.36
CA ALA A 271 3.41 0.22 6.78
C ALA A 271 3.91 1.55 7.36
N ALA A 272 4.64 2.35 6.56
CA ALA A 272 5.05 3.69 6.97
C ALA A 272 3.82 4.60 7.18
N MET A 273 2.78 4.46 6.37
CA MET A 273 1.58 5.30 6.42
C MET A 273 0.56 4.85 7.46
N ASP A 274 0.47 3.55 7.76
CA ASP A 274 -0.57 2.95 8.60
C ASP A 274 0.02 2.10 9.73
N GLU A 275 -0.15 2.57 10.97
CA GLU A 275 0.42 1.96 12.17
C GLU A 275 -0.33 0.68 12.63
N ARG A 276 -1.38 0.26 11.92
CA ARG A 276 -2.00 -1.06 12.13
C ARG A 276 -1.10 -2.20 11.66
N ALA A 277 -0.15 -1.94 10.77
CA ALA A 277 0.89 -2.90 10.42
C ALA A 277 1.86 -3.06 11.60
N ALA A 278 1.89 -4.25 12.21
CA ALA A 278 2.75 -4.55 13.35
C ALA A 278 4.22 -4.80 12.93
N LEU A 279 4.42 -5.22 11.69
CA LEU A 279 5.73 -5.57 11.14
C LEU A 279 5.70 -5.43 9.60
N VAL A 280 6.85 -5.18 8.96
CA VAL A 280 6.97 -5.18 7.49
C VAL A 280 8.22 -5.94 7.00
N PHE A 281 8.06 -6.70 5.92
CA PHE A 281 9.10 -7.44 5.21
C PHE A 281 9.21 -6.95 3.75
N PRO A 282 9.95 -5.85 3.48
CA PRO A 282 10.13 -5.32 2.13
C PRO A 282 11.20 -6.11 1.38
N HIS A 283 10.88 -7.34 0.99
CA HIS A 283 11.82 -8.30 0.43
C HIS A 283 12.37 -7.84 -0.93
N GLN A 284 13.67 -7.54 -0.99
CA GLN A 284 14.38 -7.12 -2.20
C GLN A 284 13.71 -5.91 -2.89
N ALA A 285 13.24 -4.94 -2.10
CA ALA A 285 12.45 -3.82 -2.62
C ALA A 285 13.26 -2.82 -3.48
N GLY A 286 14.60 -2.82 -3.44
CA GLY A 286 15.47 -2.08 -4.36
C GLY A 286 15.29 -0.56 -4.37
N MET A 287 15.61 0.09 -5.51
CA MET A 287 15.52 1.54 -5.74
C MET A 287 14.11 2.09 -5.52
N GLY A 288 13.99 3.23 -4.85
CA GLY A 288 12.70 3.78 -4.44
C GLY A 288 11.94 2.90 -3.43
N GLY A 289 12.68 2.03 -2.74
CA GLY A 289 12.20 1.13 -1.70
C GLY A 289 13.22 1.05 -0.57
N THR A 290 14.09 0.04 -0.59
CA THR A 290 15.06 -0.20 0.50
C THR A 290 16.51 0.16 0.14
N SER A 291 16.79 0.42 -1.14
CA SER A 291 18.09 0.91 -1.59
C SER A 291 18.13 2.44 -1.52
N PRO A 292 19.25 3.04 -1.06
CA PRO A 292 19.41 4.49 -1.10
C PRO A 292 19.31 5.04 -2.52
N ASN A 293 18.47 6.05 -2.71
CA ASN A 293 18.32 6.86 -3.91
C ASN A 293 19.63 7.56 -4.32
N ARG A 294 20.45 7.97 -3.33
CA ARG A 294 21.81 8.50 -3.57
C ARG A 294 22.85 7.44 -3.92
N GLY A 295 22.49 6.15 -3.81
CA GLY A 295 23.39 5.05 -4.09
C GLY A 295 23.82 5.02 -5.57
N THR A 296 25.07 4.64 -5.81
CA THR A 296 25.64 4.47 -7.17
C THR A 296 25.66 3.01 -7.64
N VAL A 297 25.12 2.09 -6.83
CA VAL A 297 25.09 0.64 -7.09
C VAL A 297 23.65 0.20 -7.35
N GLY A 298 23.43 -0.52 -8.46
CA GLY A 298 22.11 -1.04 -8.84
C GLY A 298 21.33 -0.10 -9.76
N GLU A 299 20.00 -0.21 -9.73
CA GLU A 299 19.10 0.67 -10.50
C GLU A 299 19.14 2.10 -9.92
N SER A 300 19.28 3.12 -10.78
CA SER A 300 19.29 4.54 -10.38
C SER A 300 17.89 5.16 -10.34
N VAL A 301 17.74 6.34 -9.71
CA VAL A 301 16.48 7.14 -9.77
C VAL A 301 16.07 7.44 -11.22
N LYS A 302 17.05 7.77 -12.09
CA LYS A 302 16.79 7.92 -13.52
C LYS A 302 16.26 6.64 -14.16
N ALA A 303 16.96 5.52 -13.97
CA ALA A 303 16.62 4.27 -14.62
C ALA A 303 15.23 3.76 -14.21
N ILE A 304 14.86 3.88 -12.93
CA ILE A 304 13.54 3.45 -12.45
C ILE A 304 12.41 4.33 -12.99
N ASN A 305 12.62 5.66 -13.09
CA ASN A 305 11.61 6.59 -13.62
C ASN A 305 11.46 6.46 -15.15
N ASP A 306 12.56 6.29 -15.88
CA ASP A 306 12.52 6.08 -17.33
C ASP A 306 11.81 4.75 -17.68
N ARG A 307 12.06 3.69 -16.91
CA ARG A 307 11.50 2.36 -17.15
C ARG A 307 10.05 2.22 -16.65
N PHE A 308 9.73 2.86 -15.55
CA PHE A 308 8.43 2.75 -14.87
C PHE A 308 7.88 4.14 -14.50
N PRO A 309 7.53 4.97 -15.51
CA PRO A 309 7.10 6.35 -15.29
C PRO A 309 5.81 6.46 -14.47
N HIS A 310 5.10 5.36 -14.26
CA HIS A 310 3.83 5.28 -13.54
C HIS A 310 3.96 4.81 -12.09
N TRP A 311 5.15 4.43 -11.61
CA TRP A 311 5.33 3.91 -10.25
C TRP A 311 5.26 4.98 -9.17
N PHE A 312 5.78 6.16 -9.46
CA PHE A 312 5.92 7.29 -8.54
C PHE A 312 5.07 8.47 -9.03
N ASN A 313 5.06 9.58 -8.30
CA ASN A 313 4.42 10.82 -8.73
C ASN A 313 5.30 11.57 -9.75
N ASP A 314 4.74 12.62 -10.38
CA ASP A 314 5.47 13.39 -11.41
C ASP A 314 6.56 14.30 -10.82
N THR A 315 6.67 14.39 -9.49
CA THR A 315 7.73 15.17 -8.82
C THR A 315 9.03 14.38 -8.72
N PHE A 316 8.97 13.06 -8.52
CA PHE A 316 10.15 12.22 -8.35
C PHE A 316 11.13 12.23 -9.55
N PRO A 317 10.66 12.26 -10.81
CA PRO A 317 11.54 12.36 -11.98
C PRO A 317 12.46 13.59 -11.99
N LEU A 318 12.11 14.68 -11.29
CA LEU A 318 12.97 15.86 -11.19
C LEU A 318 14.34 15.54 -10.54
N PHE A 319 14.40 14.47 -9.74
CA PHE A 319 15.61 14.03 -9.04
C PHE A 319 16.43 12.99 -9.81
N SER A 320 16.06 12.65 -11.05
CA SER A 320 16.69 11.59 -11.85
C SER A 320 18.20 11.76 -12.00
N ASP A 321 18.65 12.98 -12.28
CA ASP A 321 20.06 13.30 -12.49
C ASP A 321 20.72 13.92 -11.25
N ASN A 322 19.95 14.24 -10.21
CA ASN A 322 20.47 14.80 -8.96
C ASN A 322 19.68 14.29 -7.73
N PRO A 323 19.83 13.00 -7.37
CA PRO A 323 19.16 12.42 -6.20
C PRO A 323 19.64 13.04 -4.89
N ALA A 324 20.81 13.68 -4.86
CA ALA A 324 21.35 14.35 -3.69
C ALA A 324 20.48 15.54 -3.22
N ARG A 325 19.59 16.07 -4.07
CA ARG A 325 18.60 17.10 -3.71
C ARG A 325 17.36 16.56 -2.99
N LEU A 326 17.12 15.25 -2.95
CA LEU A 326 15.98 14.70 -2.20
C LEU A 326 16.14 15.05 -0.70
N PRO A 327 15.13 15.56 0.00
CA PRO A 327 15.27 15.89 1.43
C PRO A 327 15.20 14.67 2.37
N PHE A 328 15.25 13.46 1.80
CA PHE A 328 15.23 12.16 2.47
C PHE A 328 16.03 11.17 1.63
N ASP A 329 16.22 9.97 2.17
CA ASP A 329 16.66 8.79 1.43
C ASP A 329 15.92 7.55 1.92
#